data_AF-A0A4U1Z4L8-F1
#
_entry.id   AF-A0A4U1Z4L8-F1
#
_cell.length_a   1.000
_cell.length_b   1.000
_cell.length_c   1.000
_cell.angle_alpha   90.00
_cell.angle_beta   90.00
_cell.angle_gamma   90.00
#
_symmetry.space_group_name_H-M   'P 1'
#
loop_
_entity.id
_entity.type
_entity.pdbx_description
1 polymer ?
#
loop_
_entity_poly.entity_id
_entity_poly.type
_entity_poly.pdbx_seq_one_letter_code
_entity_poly.pdbx_strand_id
1 'polypeptide(L)'
;MEYQLDIEPSDDDINEVRGGLIKHNTPFLEGIPKSQVAYYAMVEGNKVGGIIADLWGNWLLIKFLWVDDSMRGKQVGSELLERIEEYAKSQGCTSSLVDTLSFQAKPFYEKRGYECQMVLENYPVDSSLSFLTKSLVKK
;
A
#
# COMPACT_ATOMS: atom_id res chain seq x y z
N MET A 1 21.84 -10.79 34.24
CA MET A 1 21.62 -9.36 33.90
C MET A 1 20.15 -9.10 34.10
N GLU A 2 19.78 -8.13 34.93
CA GLU A 2 18.39 -7.70 35.06
C GLU A 2 18.13 -6.58 34.04
N TYR A 3 16.99 -6.64 33.35
CA TYR A 3 16.54 -5.60 32.44
C TYR A 3 15.47 -4.75 33.11
N GLN A 4 15.33 -3.50 32.67
CA GLN A 4 14.26 -2.58 33.08
C GLN A 4 13.43 -2.21 31.84
N LEU A 5 12.13 -1.96 32.05
CA LEU A 5 11.21 -1.54 31.00
C LEU A 5 11.06 -0.02 31.04
N ASP A 6 11.23 0.62 29.90
CA ASP A 6 10.82 2.01 29.68
C ASP A 6 9.40 2.01 29.09
N ILE A 7 8.49 2.74 29.73
CA ILE A 7 7.08 2.87 29.34
C ILE A 7 6.73 4.29 28.85
N GLU A 8 7.72 5.20 28.82
CA GLU A 8 7.59 6.57 28.35
C GLU A 8 8.71 6.93 27.35
N PRO A 9 8.90 6.13 26.27
CA PRO A 9 10.00 6.35 25.34
C PRO A 9 9.84 7.66 24.56
N SER A 10 10.96 8.29 24.20
CA SER A 10 10.98 9.40 23.26
C SER A 10 10.82 8.92 21.80
N ASP A 11 10.56 9.85 20.88
CA ASP A 11 10.56 9.54 19.45
C ASP A 11 11.92 8.99 18.97
N ASP A 12 13.03 9.44 19.58
CA ASP A 12 14.37 8.97 19.26
C ASP A 12 14.58 7.52 19.71
N ASP A 13 14.10 7.15 20.91
CA ASP A 13 14.14 5.77 21.41
C ASP A 13 13.33 4.82 20.49
N ILE A 14 12.16 5.28 20.04
CA ILE A 14 11.34 4.54 19.06
C ILE A 14 12.10 4.35 17.74
N ASN A 15 12.83 5.38 17.29
CA ASN A 15 13.63 5.31 16.07
C ASN A 15 14.85 4.41 16.23
N GLU A 16 15.45 4.32 17.42
CA GLU A 16 16.55 3.40 17.71
C GLU A 16 16.09 1.94 17.54
N VAL A 17 14.93 1.58 18.10
CA VAL A 17 14.34 0.24 17.93
C VAL A 17 14.08 -0.06 16.45
N ARG A 18 13.54 0.90 15.69
CA ARG A 18 13.35 0.75 14.23
C ARG A 18 14.68 0.51 13.52
N GLY A 19 15.71 1.28 13.85
CA GLY A 19 17.06 1.12 13.29
C GLY A 19 17.66 -0.25 13.57
N GLY A 20 17.53 -0.74 14.82
CA GLY A 20 17.94 -2.07 15.23
C GLY A 20 17.24 -3.17 14.44
N LEU A 21 15.91 -3.07 14.26
CA LEU A 21 15.13 -4.01 13.46
C LEU A 21 15.54 -3.99 11.98
N ILE A 22 15.71 -2.81 11.39
CA ILE A 22 16.17 -2.68 9.99
C ILE A 22 17.54 -3.36 9.83
N LYS A 23 18.48 -3.08 10.74
CA LYS A 23 19.81 -3.69 10.72
C LYS A 23 19.76 -5.21 10.86
N HIS A 24 18.92 -5.73 11.76
CA HIS A 24 18.72 -7.17 11.93
C HIS A 24 18.08 -7.83 10.70
N ASN A 25 17.12 -7.18 10.06
CA ASN A 25 16.40 -7.72 8.91
C ASN A 25 17.19 -7.63 7.60
N THR A 26 18.12 -6.68 7.48
CA THR A 26 18.86 -6.41 6.23
C THR A 26 19.50 -7.67 5.62
N PRO A 27 20.21 -8.54 6.38
CA PRO A 27 20.78 -9.78 5.82
C PRO A 27 19.75 -10.76 5.25
N PHE A 28 18.52 -10.75 5.76
CA PHE A 28 17.42 -11.63 5.28
C PHE A 28 16.70 -11.06 4.05
N LEU A 29 16.92 -9.78 3.75
CA LEU A 29 16.28 -9.05 2.66
C LEU A 29 17.29 -8.61 1.59
N GLU A 30 18.54 -9.06 1.71
CA GLU A 30 19.61 -8.72 0.79
C GLU A 30 19.24 -9.14 -0.65
N GLY A 31 19.43 -8.22 -1.59
CA GLY A 31 19.07 -8.43 -3.00
C GLY A 31 17.57 -8.32 -3.31
N ILE A 32 16.69 -8.09 -2.33
CA ILE A 32 15.28 -7.82 -2.58
C ILE A 32 15.11 -6.31 -2.88
N PRO A 33 14.77 -5.92 -4.13
CA PRO A 33 14.63 -4.51 -4.47
C PRO A 33 13.47 -3.89 -3.71
N LYS A 34 13.67 -2.65 -3.24
CA LYS A 34 12.62 -1.86 -2.59
C LYS A 34 12.68 -0.43 -3.08
N SER A 35 11.54 0.12 -3.50
CA SER A 35 11.40 1.51 -3.92
C SER A 35 9.97 2.00 -3.69
N GLN A 36 9.76 3.31 -3.79
CA GLN A 36 8.43 3.91 -3.74
C GLN A 36 8.10 4.56 -5.08
N VAL A 37 6.84 4.50 -5.47
CA VAL A 37 6.31 5.12 -6.69
C VAL A 37 4.99 5.83 -6.38
N ALA A 38 4.75 6.96 -7.05
CA ALA A 38 3.51 7.70 -6.94
C ALA A 38 3.11 8.32 -8.28
N TYR A 39 1.81 8.30 -8.60
CA TYR A 39 1.22 9.00 -9.74
C TYR A 39 0.10 9.93 -9.28
N TYR A 40 -0.05 11.06 -9.96
CA TYR A 40 -1.04 12.09 -9.64
C TYR A 40 -1.89 12.40 -10.88
N ALA A 41 -3.18 12.62 -10.66
CA ALA A 41 -4.06 13.23 -11.65
C ALA A 41 -4.10 14.74 -11.40
N MET A 42 -3.94 15.54 -12.45
CA MET A 42 -3.78 17.00 -12.36
C MET A 42 -4.82 17.73 -13.21
N VAL A 43 -5.40 18.79 -12.68
CA VAL A 43 -6.25 19.74 -13.42
C VAL A 43 -5.74 21.14 -13.12
N GLU A 44 -5.35 21.90 -14.15
CA GLU A 44 -4.85 23.28 -14.02
C GLU A 44 -3.73 23.45 -12.98
N GLY A 45 -2.83 22.46 -12.89
CA GLY A 45 -1.72 22.47 -11.93
C GLY A 45 -2.07 21.98 -10.52
N ASN A 46 -3.33 21.66 -10.24
CA ASN A 46 -3.78 21.14 -8.95
C ASN A 46 -3.93 19.61 -8.97
N LYS A 47 -3.52 18.95 -7.88
CA LYS A 47 -3.72 17.50 -7.68
C LYS A 47 -5.18 17.23 -7.37
N VAL A 48 -5.85 16.46 -8.23
CA VAL A 48 -7.25 16.03 -8.07
C VAL A 48 -7.39 14.51 -7.85
N GLY A 49 -6.26 13.83 -7.73
CA GLY A 49 -6.18 12.42 -7.38
C GLY A 49 -4.72 11.98 -7.28
N GLY A 50 -4.49 10.87 -6.59
CA GLY A 50 -3.16 10.30 -6.47
C GLY A 50 -3.17 8.86 -6.01
N ILE A 51 -2.16 8.11 -6.42
CA ILE A 51 -1.87 6.75 -5.98
C ILE A 51 -0.41 6.66 -5.55
N ILE A 52 -0.15 6.04 -4.39
CA ILE A 52 1.18 5.85 -3.82
C ILE A 52 1.32 4.37 -3.46
N ALA A 53 2.45 3.78 -3.83
CA ALA A 53 2.75 2.39 -3.54
C ALA A 53 4.24 2.16 -3.32
N ASP A 54 4.55 1.11 -2.56
CA ASP A 54 5.91 0.58 -2.50
C ASP A 54 6.02 -0.59 -3.51
N LEU A 55 7.14 -0.65 -4.22
CA LEU A 55 7.58 -1.87 -4.90
C LEU A 55 8.52 -2.60 -3.95
N TRP A 56 8.26 -3.86 -3.67
CA TRP A 56 9.11 -4.67 -2.81
C TRP A 56 9.21 -6.10 -3.33
N GLY A 57 10.39 -6.49 -3.80
CA GLY A 57 10.59 -7.74 -4.51
C GLY A 57 9.73 -7.78 -5.77
N ASN A 58 8.84 -8.77 -5.85
CA ASN A 58 7.88 -8.93 -6.94
C ASN A 58 6.47 -8.43 -6.59
N TRP A 59 6.32 -7.58 -5.56
CA TRP A 59 5.03 -7.07 -5.10
C TRP A 59 4.89 -5.56 -5.27
N LEU A 60 3.72 -5.15 -5.76
CA LEU A 60 3.19 -3.79 -5.64
C LEU A 60 2.35 -3.69 -4.36
N LEU A 61 2.70 -2.80 -3.45
CA LEU A 61 2.01 -2.60 -2.19
C LEU A 61 1.34 -1.21 -2.20
N ILE A 62 0.06 -1.17 -2.58
CA ILE A 62 -0.70 0.08 -2.65
C ILE A 62 -0.92 0.61 -1.23
N LYS A 63 -0.45 1.83 -0.96
CA LYS A 63 -0.59 2.49 0.34
C LYS A 63 -1.77 3.44 0.38
N PHE A 64 -1.90 4.25 -0.67
CA PHE A 64 -2.92 5.28 -0.75
C PHE A 64 -3.46 5.37 -2.17
N LEU A 65 -4.78 5.46 -2.30
CA LEU A 65 -5.46 5.90 -3.52
C LEU A 65 -6.55 6.88 -3.11
N TRP A 66 -6.50 8.08 -3.69
CA TRP A 66 -7.45 9.14 -3.44
C TRP A 66 -7.84 9.81 -4.75
N VAL A 67 -9.10 10.22 -4.84
CA VAL A 67 -9.66 10.99 -5.95
C VAL A 67 -10.56 12.05 -5.33
N ASP A 68 -10.35 13.30 -5.75
CA ASP A 68 -11.19 14.42 -5.34
C ASP A 68 -12.65 14.16 -5.69
N ASP A 69 -13.56 14.60 -4.84
CA ASP A 69 -15.00 14.38 -5.01
C ASP A 69 -15.52 14.94 -6.34
N SER A 70 -14.96 16.06 -6.83
CA SER A 70 -15.32 16.65 -8.13
C SER A 70 -14.92 15.79 -9.34
N MET A 71 -14.06 14.79 -9.11
CA MET A 71 -13.51 13.89 -10.12
C MET A 71 -13.99 12.45 -9.98
N ARG A 72 -14.78 12.14 -8.95
CA ARG A 72 -15.40 10.81 -8.81
C ARG A 72 -16.36 10.52 -9.97
N GLY A 73 -16.49 9.24 -10.33
CA GLY A 73 -17.28 8.81 -11.47
C GLY A 73 -16.64 9.04 -12.85
N LYS A 74 -15.52 9.79 -12.93
CA LYS A 74 -14.80 10.06 -14.18
C LYS A 74 -13.66 9.09 -14.48
N GLN A 75 -13.66 7.93 -13.83
CA GLN A 75 -12.64 6.87 -13.98
C GLN A 75 -11.19 7.28 -13.60
N VAL A 76 -10.97 8.38 -12.88
CA VAL A 76 -9.61 8.82 -12.49
C VAL A 76 -8.88 7.78 -11.63
N GLY A 77 -9.54 7.25 -10.59
CA GLY A 77 -8.92 6.22 -9.73
C GLY A 77 -8.64 4.92 -10.47
N SER A 78 -9.47 4.61 -11.47
CA SER A 78 -9.30 3.48 -12.37
C SER A 78 -8.05 3.62 -13.24
N GLU A 79 -7.85 4.79 -13.85
CA GLU A 79 -6.65 5.08 -14.65
C GLU A 79 -5.39 5.08 -13.77
N LEU A 80 -5.42 5.73 -12.61
CA LEU A 80 -4.29 5.74 -11.68
C LEU A 80 -3.85 4.32 -11.29
N LEU A 81 -4.81 3.45 -10.97
CA LEU A 81 -4.55 2.06 -10.63
C LEU A 81 -3.95 1.27 -11.80
N GLU A 82 -4.50 1.41 -13.00
CA GLU A 82 -3.97 0.74 -14.20
C GLU A 82 -2.53 1.16 -14.50
N ARG A 83 -2.23 2.46 -14.44
CA ARG A 83 -0.89 3.00 -14.72
C ARG A 83 0.15 2.48 -13.74
N ILE A 84 -0.17 2.48 -12.43
CA ILE A 84 0.79 2.01 -11.43
C ILE A 84 0.99 0.50 -11.50
N GLU A 85 -0.05 -0.27 -11.85
CA GLU A 85 0.05 -1.71 -12.10
C GLU A 85 0.91 -2.02 -13.32
N GLU A 86 0.77 -1.28 -14.42
CA GLU A 86 1.60 -1.40 -15.62
C GLU A 86 3.07 -1.11 -15.31
N TYR A 87 3.33 -0.03 -14.56
CA TYR A 87 4.67 0.29 -14.12
C TYR A 87 5.25 -0.82 -13.22
N ALA A 88 4.49 -1.29 -12.24
CA ALA A 88 4.94 -2.37 -11.37
C ALA A 88 5.31 -3.64 -12.15
N LYS A 89 4.50 -4.02 -13.15
CA LYS A 89 4.81 -5.14 -14.06
C LYS A 89 6.14 -4.91 -14.80
N SER A 90 6.38 -3.69 -15.29
CA SER A 90 7.65 -3.34 -15.95
C SER A 90 8.87 -3.44 -15.01
N GLN A 91 8.66 -3.31 -13.71
CA GLN A 91 9.67 -3.48 -12.66
C GLN A 91 9.79 -4.93 -12.15
N GLY A 92 9.11 -5.88 -12.78
CA GLY A 92 9.15 -7.30 -12.41
C GLY A 92 8.15 -7.70 -11.32
N CYS A 93 7.22 -6.83 -10.93
CA CYS A 93 6.16 -7.22 -10.00
C CYS A 93 5.18 -8.18 -10.67
N THR A 94 4.88 -9.28 -9.98
CA THR A 94 3.92 -10.31 -10.42
C THR A 94 2.61 -10.24 -9.64
N SER A 95 2.61 -9.53 -8.51
CA SER A 95 1.49 -9.47 -7.58
C SER A 95 1.27 -8.06 -7.05
N SER A 96 0.04 -7.74 -6.70
CA SER A 96 -0.33 -6.51 -6.01
C SER A 96 -1.09 -6.83 -4.74
N LEU A 97 -0.88 -6.03 -3.69
CA LEU A 97 -1.59 -6.07 -2.42
C LEU A 97 -2.14 -4.67 -2.10
N VAL A 98 -3.37 -4.63 -1.62
CA VAL A 98 -3.98 -3.45 -1.02
C VAL A 98 -4.79 -3.85 0.20
N ASP A 99 -4.74 -3.05 1.25
CA ASP A 99 -5.71 -3.09 2.33
C ASP A 99 -6.69 -1.92 2.22
N THR A 100 -7.95 -2.15 2.55
CA THR A 100 -9.02 -1.15 2.46
C THR A 100 -10.06 -1.37 3.54
N LEU A 101 -10.47 -0.29 4.19
CA LEU A 101 -11.57 -0.30 5.16
C LEU A 101 -12.92 -0.53 4.46
N SER A 102 -13.89 -1.04 5.20
CA SER A 102 -15.24 -1.38 4.70
C SER A 102 -15.98 -0.17 4.14
N PHE A 103 -15.77 1.02 4.71
CA PHE A 103 -16.32 2.29 4.23
C PHE A 103 -15.49 2.94 3.10
N GLN A 104 -14.36 2.33 2.71
CA GLN A 104 -13.57 2.74 1.56
C GLN A 104 -13.99 1.95 0.30
N ALA A 105 -13.03 1.35 -0.41
CA ALA A 105 -13.16 1.06 -1.83
C ALA A 105 -13.04 -0.43 -2.16
N LYS A 106 -13.47 -1.35 -1.26
CA LYS A 106 -13.42 -2.80 -1.53
C LYS A 106 -14.08 -3.19 -2.86
N PRO A 107 -15.33 -2.79 -3.17
CA PRO A 107 -15.96 -3.15 -4.44
C PRO A 107 -15.27 -2.54 -5.67
N PHE A 108 -14.53 -1.44 -5.49
CA PHE A 108 -13.72 -0.85 -6.57
C PHE A 108 -12.56 -1.77 -6.94
N TYR A 109 -11.80 -2.27 -5.95
CA TYR A 109 -10.68 -3.18 -6.21
C TYR A 109 -11.17 -4.54 -6.76
N GLU A 110 -12.26 -5.08 -6.22
CA GLU A 110 -12.84 -6.35 -6.70
C GLU A 110 -13.23 -6.27 -8.18
N LYS A 111 -13.87 -5.17 -8.62
CA LYS A 111 -14.17 -4.92 -10.04
C LYS A 111 -12.92 -4.82 -10.92
N ARG A 112 -11.74 -4.60 -10.33
CA ARG A 112 -10.44 -4.55 -11.01
C ARG A 112 -9.64 -5.85 -10.91
N GLY A 113 -10.28 -6.93 -10.46
CA GLY A 113 -9.70 -8.26 -10.40
C GLY A 113 -8.83 -8.51 -9.17
N TYR A 114 -9.00 -7.70 -8.11
CA TYR A 114 -8.46 -8.04 -6.80
C TYR A 114 -9.38 -9.05 -6.11
N GLU A 115 -8.77 -10.02 -5.44
CA GLU A 115 -9.45 -11.08 -4.69
C GLU A 115 -9.19 -10.86 -3.19
N CYS A 116 -10.25 -10.87 -2.39
CA CYS A 116 -10.16 -10.75 -0.95
C CYS A 116 -9.52 -11.99 -0.34
N GLN A 117 -8.37 -11.83 0.32
CA GLN A 117 -7.62 -12.93 0.96
C GLN A 117 -7.95 -13.04 2.46
N MET A 118 -8.24 -11.91 3.11
CA MET A 118 -8.52 -11.84 4.54
C MET A 118 -9.39 -10.63 4.86
N VAL A 119 -10.27 -10.78 5.86
CA VAL A 119 -11.05 -9.69 6.45
C VAL A 119 -10.79 -9.68 7.94
N LEU A 120 -10.40 -8.53 8.47
CA LEU A 120 -10.30 -8.26 9.89
C LEU A 120 -11.57 -7.50 10.32
N GLU A 121 -12.47 -8.21 11.00
CA GLU A 121 -13.71 -7.64 11.52
C GLU A 121 -13.47 -6.79 12.78
N ASN A 122 -14.40 -5.88 13.08
CA ASN A 122 -14.36 -4.97 14.23
C ASN A 122 -13.09 -4.10 14.27
N TYR A 123 -12.70 -3.57 13.10
CA TYR A 123 -11.56 -2.68 12.94
C TYR A 123 -11.92 -1.43 12.12
N PRO A 124 -11.57 -0.21 12.58
CA PRO A 124 -10.85 0.07 13.84
C PRO A 124 -11.75 -0.01 15.08
N VAL A 125 -13.08 -0.08 14.91
CA VAL A 125 -14.06 -0.23 16.01
C VAL A 125 -15.17 -1.20 15.61
N ASP A 126 -16.06 -0.81 14.70
CA ASP A 126 -17.23 -1.59 14.22
C ASP A 126 -17.23 -1.80 12.69
N SER A 127 -16.18 -1.33 12.03
CA SER A 127 -15.92 -1.51 10.60
C SER A 127 -15.09 -2.78 10.35
N SER A 128 -14.62 -3.00 9.12
CA SER A 128 -13.66 -4.07 8.83
C SER A 128 -12.56 -3.62 7.89
N LEU A 129 -11.39 -4.27 7.98
CA LEU A 129 -10.24 -4.07 7.08
C LEU A 129 -10.09 -5.32 6.20
N SER A 130 -10.23 -5.15 4.88
CA SER A 130 -10.01 -6.24 3.92
C SER A 130 -8.62 -6.12 3.31
N PHE A 131 -7.91 -7.25 3.21
CA PHE A 131 -6.66 -7.38 2.46
C PHE A 131 -6.97 -8.09 1.14
N LEU A 132 -6.72 -7.41 0.02
CA LEU A 132 -6.97 -7.94 -1.31
C LEU A 132 -5.69 -8.04 -2.12
N THR A 133 -5.57 -9.11 -2.90
CA THR A 133 -4.44 -9.33 -3.80
C THR A 133 -4.87 -9.48 -5.24
N LYS A 134 -3.96 -9.21 -6.17
CA LYS A 134 -4.18 -9.41 -7.61
C LYS A 134 -2.95 -9.99 -8.27
N SER A 135 -3.13 -10.99 -9.14
CA SER A 135 -2.08 -11.41 -10.07
C SER A 135 -1.91 -10.37 -11.16
N LEU A 136 -0.70 -9.82 -11.30
CA LEU A 136 -0.37 -8.82 -12.32
C LEU A 136 0.08 -9.45 -13.65
N VAL A 137 0.54 -10.70 -13.61
CA VAL A 137 0.85 -11.50 -14.79
C VAL A 137 -0.40 -12.21 -15.32
N LYS A 138 -0.52 -12.30 -16.65
CA LYS A 138 -1.51 -13.18 -17.27
C LYS A 138 -1.09 -14.63 -17.02
N LYS A 139 -2.05 -15.47 -16.61
CA LYS A 139 -1.88 -16.93 -16.64
C LYS A 139 -1.83 -17.42 -18.08
#